data_AF-A0A1E7YZU6-F1
#
_entry.id   AF-A0A1E7YZU6-F1
#
_cell.length_a   1.000
_cell.length_b   1.000
_cell.length_c   1.000
_cell.angle_alpha   90.00
_cell.angle_beta   90.00
_cell.angle_gamma   90.00
#
_symmetry.space_group_name_H-M   'P 1'
#
loop_
_entity.id
_entity.type
_entity.pdbx_description
1 polymer ?
#
loop_
_entity_poly.entity_id
_entity_poly.type
_entity_poly.pdbx_seq_one_letter_code
_entity_poly.pdbx_strand_id
1 'polypeptide(L)'
;MYTSLKRPGRYLLALALLSTLPLGGCVALLGAGAGGGAVAYVENGGVANYYAYYPVSLSAASRGTQAAFQQMNIRYNGMIQKSANEAIVEGTTNRGQTARVTLTSMATDVTKVNIRIGTFGDRAESLQFQHLLSQQLGAAASAVAPSGTAPSPSTNTENANQSEGQQTIPLQ
;
A
#
# COMPACT_ATOMS: atom_id res chain seq x y z
N MET A 1 -37.74 -26.70 -53.84
CA MET A 1 -37.46 -27.67 -52.75
C MET A 1 -35.96 -27.67 -52.48
N TYR A 2 -35.57 -27.93 -51.23
CA TYR A 2 -34.23 -27.86 -50.62
C TYR A 2 -33.72 -26.50 -50.14
N THR A 3 -34.22 -26.14 -48.96
CA THR A 3 -33.48 -25.46 -47.88
C THR A 3 -32.16 -26.19 -47.57
N SER A 4 -31.07 -25.44 -47.37
CA SER A 4 -29.90 -25.92 -46.63
C SER A 4 -29.21 -24.79 -45.86
N LEU A 5 -28.64 -25.16 -44.73
CA LEU A 5 -28.52 -24.43 -43.48
C LEU A 5 -27.04 -24.22 -43.12
N LYS A 6 -26.76 -23.20 -42.26
CA LYS A 6 -25.53 -22.94 -41.47
C LYS A 6 -24.38 -22.29 -42.27
N ARG A 7 -23.72 -21.23 -41.78
CA ARG A 7 -22.92 -21.19 -40.53
C ARG A 7 -22.87 -19.77 -39.89
N PRO A 8 -23.38 -19.54 -38.66
CA PRO A 8 -23.03 -18.34 -37.89
C PRO A 8 -21.82 -18.62 -36.99
N GLY A 9 -20.66 -18.86 -37.60
CA GLY A 9 -19.43 -19.24 -36.87
C GLY A 9 -18.56 -18.07 -36.40
N ARG A 10 -18.98 -16.82 -36.61
CA ARG A 10 -18.16 -15.62 -36.34
C ARG A 10 -18.64 -14.76 -35.17
N TYR A 11 -19.88 -14.94 -34.71
CA TYR A 11 -20.43 -14.14 -33.61
C TYR A 11 -20.17 -14.72 -32.22
N LEU A 12 -19.71 -15.98 -32.13
CA LEU A 12 -19.41 -16.63 -30.84
C LEU A 12 -18.05 -16.21 -30.25
N LEU A 13 -17.15 -15.64 -31.04
CA LEU A 13 -15.84 -15.17 -30.57
C LEU A 13 -15.88 -13.72 -30.04
N ALA A 14 -16.85 -12.92 -30.47
CA ALA A 14 -17.03 -11.55 -29.98
C ALA A 14 -17.81 -11.49 -28.64
N LEU A 15 -18.62 -12.51 -28.33
CA LEU A 15 -19.38 -12.56 -27.07
C LEU A 15 -18.58 -13.06 -25.86
N ALA A 16 -17.43 -13.71 -26.09
CA ALA A 16 -16.62 -14.29 -25.02
C ALA A 16 -15.78 -13.25 -24.24
N LEU A 17 -15.60 -12.04 -24.78
CA LEU A 17 -14.82 -10.97 -24.12
C LEU A 17 -15.65 -10.08 -23.18
N LEU A 18 -16.97 -10.20 -23.19
CA LEU A 18 -17.86 -9.30 -22.42
C LEU A 18 -18.34 -9.88 -21.08
N SER A 19 -17.94 -11.11 -20.73
CA SER A 19 -18.53 -11.85 -19.61
C SER A 19 -17.77 -11.79 -18.29
N THR A 20 -16.69 -11.01 -18.19
CA THR A 20 -15.99 -10.77 -16.91
C THR A 20 -16.42 -9.43 -16.31
N LEU A 21 -17.71 -9.26 -16.02
CA LEU A 21 -18.14 -8.24 -15.06
C LEU A 21 -17.97 -8.84 -13.65
N PRO A 22 -17.04 -8.34 -12.81
CA PRO A 22 -16.99 -8.75 -11.41
C PRO A 22 -18.20 -8.14 -10.71
N LEU A 23 -19.28 -8.91 -10.57
CA LEU A 23 -20.38 -8.55 -9.69
C LEU A 23 -19.87 -8.67 -8.24
N GLY A 24 -19.66 -7.52 -7.60
CA GLY A 24 -19.63 -7.41 -6.13
C GLY A 24 -18.33 -7.86 -5.46
N GLY A 25 -17.32 -6.99 -5.48
CA GLY A 25 -16.15 -7.09 -4.61
C GLY A 25 -15.23 -5.90 -4.86
N CYS A 26 -14.65 -5.31 -3.82
CA CYS A 26 -13.67 -4.23 -3.97
C CYS A 26 -12.57 -4.66 -4.95
N VAL A 27 -12.58 -4.13 -6.18
CA VAL A 27 -11.58 -4.47 -7.18
C VAL A 27 -10.31 -3.69 -6.82
N ALA A 28 -9.36 -4.37 -6.19
CA ALA A 28 -8.00 -3.86 -6.08
C ALA A 28 -7.33 -3.95 -7.46
N LEU A 29 -7.51 -2.92 -8.29
CA LEU A 29 -6.83 -2.82 -9.58
C LEU A 29 -5.35 -2.49 -9.32
N LEU A 30 -4.45 -3.36 -9.78
CA LEU A 30 -3.02 -3.09 -9.81
C LEU A 30 -2.73 -2.14 -10.97
N GLY A 31 -2.44 -0.88 -10.67
CA GLY A 31 -1.95 0.07 -11.66
C GLY A 31 -0.43 -0.03 -11.76
N ALA A 32 0.11 -0.04 -12.99
CA ALA A 32 1.50 0.34 -13.18
C ALA A 32 1.66 1.76 -12.61
N GLY A 33 2.40 1.89 -11.51
CA GLY A 33 2.66 3.16 -10.86
C GLY A 33 3.71 3.93 -11.62
N ALA A 34 3.64 5.26 -11.58
CA ALA A 34 4.48 6.12 -12.41
C ALA A 34 5.99 6.05 -12.07
N GLY A 35 6.43 5.33 -11.03
CA GLY A 35 7.83 5.26 -10.55
C GLY A 35 8.59 3.96 -10.78
N GLY A 36 8.36 3.24 -11.89
CA GLY A 36 9.05 1.97 -12.18
C GLY A 36 8.61 0.80 -11.28
N GLY A 37 7.48 0.95 -10.60
CA GLY A 37 6.95 0.01 -9.61
C GLY A 37 5.43 0.00 -9.59
N ALA A 38 4.82 -0.99 -8.94
CA ALA A 38 3.37 -1.12 -8.88
C ALA A 38 2.80 -0.31 -7.71
N VAL A 39 1.72 0.45 -7.95
CA VAL A 39 0.96 1.13 -6.90
C VAL A 39 -0.40 0.44 -6.80
N ALA A 40 -0.73 -0.01 -5.61
CA ALA A 40 -2.02 -0.61 -5.33
C ALA A 40 -3.07 0.46 -5.06
N TYR A 41 -4.31 0.12 -5.39
CA TYR A 41 -5.45 1.00 -5.22
C TYR A 41 -6.61 0.26 -4.56
N VAL A 42 -7.31 0.93 -3.64
CA VAL A 42 -8.55 0.45 -3.04
C VAL A 42 -9.58 1.56 -3.04
N GLU A 43 -10.74 1.29 -3.64
CA GLU A 43 -11.94 2.12 -3.54
C GLU A 43 -12.90 1.52 -2.50
N ASN A 44 -13.46 2.34 -1.62
CA ASN A 44 -14.55 1.96 -0.73
C ASN A 44 -15.60 3.08 -0.70
N GLY A 45 -16.80 2.80 -1.22
CA GLY A 45 -17.91 3.76 -1.20
C GLY A 45 -17.60 5.09 -1.90
N GLY A 46 -16.80 5.07 -2.97
CA GLY A 46 -16.34 6.26 -3.70
C GLY A 46 -15.11 6.95 -3.12
N VAL A 47 -14.50 6.41 -2.04
CA VAL A 47 -13.24 6.91 -1.50
C VAL A 47 -12.07 6.05 -1.98
N ALA A 48 -11.21 6.68 -2.76
CA ALA A 48 -10.04 6.15 -3.44
C ALA A 48 -8.78 6.32 -2.57
N ASN A 49 -8.10 5.23 -2.22
CA ASN A 49 -6.81 5.26 -1.51
C ASN A 49 -5.74 4.55 -2.33
N TYR A 50 -4.58 5.18 -2.45
CA TYR A 50 -3.46 4.67 -3.25
C TYR A 50 -2.30 4.35 -2.32
N TYR A 51 -1.81 3.11 -2.35
CA TYR A 51 -0.72 2.69 -1.48
C TYR A 51 0.36 1.91 -2.20
N ALA A 52 1.57 2.01 -1.66
CA ALA A 52 2.72 1.23 -2.06
C ALA A 52 3.58 0.87 -0.85
N TYR A 53 4.37 -0.18 -0.99
CA TYR A 53 5.39 -0.58 -0.04
C TYR A 53 6.75 -0.13 -0.54
N TYR A 54 7.55 0.45 0.35
CA TYR A 54 8.91 0.86 0.07
C TYR A 54 9.86 0.17 1.06
N PRO A 55 11.01 -0.34 0.59
CA PRO A 55 12.04 -0.97 1.43
C PRO A 55 12.86 0.09 2.17
N VAL A 56 12.19 0.95 2.94
CA VAL A 56 12.81 1.98 3.77
C VAL A 56 12.13 2.05 5.13
N SER A 57 12.86 2.55 6.13
CA SER A 57 12.31 2.79 7.46
C SER A 57 11.27 3.92 7.49
N LEU A 58 10.44 3.93 8.54
CA LEU A 58 9.39 4.95 8.72
C LEU A 58 9.93 6.38 8.66
N SER A 59 11.11 6.61 9.24
CA SER A 59 11.79 7.92 9.24
C SER A 59 12.29 8.34 7.86
N ALA A 60 12.77 7.38 7.05
CA ALA A 60 13.14 7.66 5.67
C ALA A 60 11.90 7.97 4.82
N ALA A 61 10.83 7.21 4.98
CA ALA A 61 9.57 7.44 4.28
C ALA A 61 8.94 8.80 4.65
N SER A 62 9.00 9.24 5.91
CA SER A 62 8.45 10.54 6.32
C SER A 62 9.22 11.72 5.74
N ARG A 63 10.56 11.67 5.75
CA ARG A 63 11.40 12.67 5.08
C ARG A 63 11.18 12.68 3.57
N GLY A 64 11.09 11.50 2.95
CA GLY A 64 10.76 11.37 1.53
C GLY A 64 9.39 11.96 1.19
N THR A 65 8.40 11.76 2.06
CA THR A 65 7.06 12.35 1.92
C THR A 65 7.10 13.88 1.96
N GLN A 66 7.86 14.47 2.89
CA GLN A 66 8.01 15.92 2.97
C GLN A 66 8.68 16.50 1.72
N ALA A 67 9.70 15.83 1.19
CA ALA A 67 10.36 16.24 -0.05
C ALA A 67 9.42 16.11 -1.26
N ALA A 68 8.65 15.02 -1.36
CA ALA A 68 7.63 14.85 -2.41
C ALA A 68 6.55 15.94 -2.31
N PHE A 69 6.13 16.33 -1.11
CA PHE A 69 5.20 17.44 -0.90
C PHE A 69 5.77 18.76 -1.42
N GLN A 70 7.03 19.06 -1.13
CA GLN A 70 7.70 20.27 -1.64
C GLN A 70 7.71 20.30 -3.18
N GLN A 71 8.03 19.19 -3.84
CA GLN A 71 8.03 19.10 -5.31
C GLN A 71 6.63 19.27 -5.91
N MET A 72 5.60 18.79 -5.22
CA MET A 72 4.20 18.96 -5.64
C MET A 72 3.58 20.29 -5.23
N ASN A 73 4.33 21.19 -4.59
CA ASN A 73 3.80 22.42 -4.00
C ASN A 73 2.65 22.16 -2.99
N ILE A 74 2.73 21.03 -2.27
CA ILE A 74 1.82 20.73 -1.16
C ILE A 74 2.43 21.36 0.10
N ARG A 75 1.67 22.27 0.72
CA ARG A 75 2.08 22.90 1.98
C ARG A 75 2.01 21.86 3.10
N TYR A 76 3.13 21.59 3.74
CA TYR A 76 3.17 20.70 4.90
C TYR A 76 2.45 21.34 6.10
N ASN A 77 1.51 20.60 6.69
CA ASN A 77 0.71 21.06 7.83
C ASN A 77 1.15 20.43 9.16
N GLY A 78 1.82 19.29 9.11
CA GLY A 78 2.30 18.60 10.31
C GLY A 78 2.38 17.09 10.14
N MET A 79 2.84 16.44 11.21
CA MET A 79 2.86 14.99 11.33
C MET A 79 2.30 14.58 12.69
N ILE A 80 1.41 13.60 12.69
CA ILE A 80 0.76 13.04 13.86
C ILE A 80 1.29 11.62 14.02
N GLN A 81 2.01 11.36 15.12
CA GLN A 81 2.39 10.00 15.48
C GLN A 81 1.19 9.28 16.10
N LYS A 82 0.66 8.26 15.43
CA LYS A 82 -0.50 7.49 15.95
C LYS A 82 -0.09 6.33 16.85
N SER A 83 1.03 5.68 16.54
CA SER A 83 1.60 4.59 17.33
C SER A 83 3.10 4.51 17.09
N ALA A 84 3.80 3.56 17.72
CA ALA A 84 5.23 3.33 17.44
C ALA A 84 5.51 3.02 15.95
N ASN A 85 4.55 2.41 15.25
CA ASN A 85 4.70 1.94 13.88
C ASN A 85 3.86 2.73 12.87
N GLU A 86 3.12 3.75 13.29
CA GLU A 86 2.22 4.51 12.41
C GLU A 86 2.35 6.01 12.62
N ALA A 87 2.54 6.73 11.52
CA ALA A 87 2.55 8.18 11.47
C ALA A 87 1.64 8.68 10.34
N ILE A 88 0.98 9.82 10.55
CA ILE A 88 0.17 10.49 9.53
C ILE A 88 0.84 11.82 9.22
N VAL A 89 1.19 12.03 7.96
CA VAL A 89 1.68 13.30 7.44
C VAL A 89 0.52 14.00 6.74
N GLU A 90 0.28 15.25 7.10
CA GLU A 90 -0.80 16.06 6.52
C GLU A 90 -0.25 17.28 5.80
N GLY A 91 -0.89 17.62 4.69
CA GLY A 91 -0.59 18.81 3.91
C GLY A 91 -1.83 19.36 3.20
N THR A 92 -1.66 20.53 2.60
CA THR A 92 -2.69 21.20 1.80
C THR A 92 -2.15 21.46 0.40
N THR A 93 -2.83 20.97 -0.62
CA THR A 93 -2.47 21.23 -2.02
C THR A 93 -2.74 22.70 -2.38
N ASN A 94 -2.17 23.18 -3.49
CA ASN A 94 -2.45 24.52 -4.01
C ASN A 94 -3.94 24.78 -4.29
N ARG A 95 -4.73 23.72 -4.46
CA ARG A 95 -6.18 23.78 -4.68
C ARG A 95 -6.98 23.82 -3.37
N GLY A 96 -6.32 23.90 -2.22
CA GLY A 96 -6.94 23.87 -0.90
C GLY A 96 -7.41 22.48 -0.45
N GLN A 97 -7.02 21.41 -1.15
CA GLN A 97 -7.41 20.04 -0.78
C GLN A 97 -6.46 19.47 0.26
N THR A 98 -6.99 18.65 1.17
CA THR A 98 -6.17 17.94 2.15
C THR A 98 -5.44 16.77 1.51
N ALA A 99 -4.12 16.77 1.58
CA ALA A 99 -3.27 15.61 1.29
C ALA A 99 -2.96 14.89 2.60
N ARG A 100 -3.49 13.69 2.78
CA ARG A 100 -3.23 12.85 3.95
C ARG A 100 -2.42 11.64 3.53
N VAL A 101 -1.23 11.50 4.10
CA VAL A 101 -0.35 10.34 3.91
C VAL A 101 -0.28 9.57 5.21
N THR A 102 -0.71 8.31 5.21
CA THR A 102 -0.51 7.36 6.31
C THR A 102 0.70 6.51 6.02
N LEU A 103 1.66 6.55 6.93
CA LEU A 103 2.89 5.76 6.91
C LEU A 103 2.77 4.67 7.97
N THR A 104 2.89 3.42 7.55
CA THR A 104 2.82 2.25 8.45
C THR A 104 4.07 1.41 8.28
N SER A 105 4.87 1.31 9.34
CA SER A 105 6.01 0.41 9.42
C SER A 105 5.51 -1.04 9.43
N MET A 106 5.85 -1.79 8.39
CA MET A 106 5.57 -3.23 8.26
C MET A 106 6.73 -4.08 8.78
N ALA A 107 7.95 -3.54 8.71
CA ALA A 107 9.19 -4.10 9.22
C ALA A 107 10.18 -2.95 9.51
N THR A 108 11.33 -3.22 10.13
CA THR A 108 12.39 -2.22 10.40
C THR A 108 12.69 -1.34 9.19
N ASP A 109 12.79 -1.97 8.01
CA ASP A 109 13.13 -1.32 6.75
C ASP A 109 12.03 -1.50 5.69
N VAL A 110 10.76 -1.64 6.09
CA VAL A 110 9.64 -1.70 5.14
C VAL A 110 8.52 -0.80 5.63
N THR A 111 8.15 0.19 4.83
CA THR A 111 7.06 1.11 5.13
C THR A 111 5.99 1.05 4.05
N LYS A 112 4.74 0.82 4.46
CA LYS A 112 3.56 1.05 3.64
C LYS A 112 3.22 2.53 3.66
N VAL A 113 3.13 3.12 2.47
CA VAL A 113 2.76 4.52 2.29
C VAL A 113 1.43 4.58 1.56
N ASN A 114 0.40 5.07 2.26
CA ASN A 114 -0.94 5.26 1.73
C ASN A 114 -1.22 6.76 1.60
N ILE A 115 -1.54 7.23 0.41
CA ILE A 115 -1.89 8.63 0.13
C ILE A 115 -3.38 8.73 -0.24
N ARG A 116 -4.02 9.77 0.32
CA ARG A 116 -5.32 10.26 -0.12
C ARG A 116 -5.28 11.77 -0.27
N ILE A 117 -5.63 12.26 -1.46
CA ILE A 117 -5.76 13.69 -1.73
C ILE A 117 -7.23 14.05 -1.94
N GLY A 118 -7.72 15.01 -1.16
CA GLY A 118 -9.11 15.42 -1.13
C GLY A 118 -10.03 14.41 -0.43
N THR A 119 -11.34 14.58 -0.62
CA THR A 119 -12.38 13.77 0.02
C THR A 119 -12.49 12.38 -0.60
N PHE A 120 -12.44 12.32 -1.93
CA PHE A 120 -12.64 11.08 -2.69
C PHE A 120 -11.35 10.44 -3.17
N GLY A 121 -10.19 11.12 -3.07
CA GLY A 121 -8.92 10.63 -3.59
C GLY A 121 -8.74 10.94 -5.08
N ASP A 122 -7.67 11.69 -5.41
CA ASP A 122 -7.30 11.98 -6.79
C ASP A 122 -6.28 10.96 -7.32
N ARG A 123 -6.59 10.29 -8.43
CA ARG A 123 -5.70 9.28 -9.02
C ARG A 123 -4.40 9.87 -9.54
N ALA A 124 -4.47 10.96 -10.28
CA ALA A 124 -3.32 11.53 -10.97
C ALA A 124 -2.33 12.09 -9.95
N GLU A 125 -2.81 12.88 -8.99
CA GLU A 125 -1.95 13.46 -7.95
C GLU A 125 -1.41 12.37 -7.01
N SER A 126 -2.20 11.34 -6.68
CA SER A 126 -1.72 10.25 -5.83
C SER A 126 -0.64 9.41 -6.52
N LEU A 127 -0.79 9.12 -7.82
CA LEU A 127 0.25 8.40 -8.58
C LEU A 127 1.51 9.25 -8.78
N GLN A 128 1.34 10.56 -8.99
CA GLN A 128 2.46 11.50 -9.07
C GLN A 128 3.22 11.58 -7.73
N PHE A 129 2.50 11.62 -6.61
CA PHE A 129 3.12 11.56 -5.29
C PHE A 129 3.96 10.30 -5.12
N GLN A 130 3.42 9.12 -5.47
CA GLN A 130 4.16 7.85 -5.36
C GLN A 130 5.38 7.83 -6.29
N HIS A 131 5.29 8.45 -7.48
CA HIS A 131 6.44 8.60 -8.37
C HIS A 131 7.56 9.44 -7.76
N LEU A 132 7.24 10.65 -7.27
CA LEU A 132 8.24 11.54 -6.68
C LEU A 132 8.83 10.93 -5.41
N LEU A 133 8.01 10.23 -4.61
CA LEU A 133 8.49 9.50 -3.46
C LEU A 133 9.47 8.38 -3.86
N SER A 134 9.15 7.59 -4.89
CA SER A 134 10.06 6.54 -5.37
C SER A 134 11.42 7.10 -5.83
N GLN A 135 11.41 8.25 -6.52
CA GLN A 135 12.62 8.94 -6.94
C GLN A 135 13.44 9.43 -5.75
N GLN A 136 12.77 10.03 -4.76
CA GLN A 136 13.41 10.54 -3.57
C GLN A 136 14.01 9.45 -2.69
N LEU A 137 13.36 8.28 -2.65
CA LEU A 137 13.83 7.13 -1.87
C LEU A 137 14.85 6.28 -2.62
N GLY A 138 15.01 6.48 -3.94
CA GLY A 138 15.84 5.60 -4.78
C GLY A 138 15.35 4.15 -4.80
N ALA A 139 14.06 3.93 -4.52
CA ALA A 139 13.47 2.60 -4.36
C ALA A 139 12.13 2.52 -5.10
N ALA A 140 11.91 1.41 -5.80
CA ALA A 140 10.69 1.19 -6.55
C ALA A 140 9.50 0.92 -5.62
N ALA A 141 8.34 1.47 -5.98
CA ALA A 141 7.08 1.17 -5.33
C ALA A 141 6.68 -0.30 -5.56
N SER A 142 6.23 -1.00 -4.52
CA SER A 142 5.59 -2.31 -4.66
C SER A 142 4.13 -2.27 -4.26
N ALA A 143 3.25 -2.94 -5.02
CA ALA A 143 1.83 -3.08 -4.67
C ALA A 143 1.59 -4.20 -3.65
N VAL A 144 2.54 -5.12 -3.51
CA VAL A 144 2.48 -6.26 -2.61
C VAL A 144 3.51 -6.07 -1.51
N ALA A 145 3.13 -6.39 -0.27
CA ALA A 145 4.06 -6.37 0.84
C ALA A 145 5.19 -7.36 0.57
N PRO A 146 6.47 -6.99 0.78
CA PRO A 146 7.57 -7.95 0.67
C PRO A 146 7.29 -9.10 1.66
N SER A 147 7.26 -10.33 1.15
CA SER A 147 6.92 -11.53 1.93
C SER A 147 8.03 -11.98 2.90
N GLY A 148 8.95 -11.08 3.25
CA GLY A 148 10.04 -11.30 4.19
C GLY A 148 9.96 -10.27 5.31
N THR A 149 9.83 -10.80 6.53
CA THR A 149 9.95 -10.06 7.80
C THR A 149 8.75 -9.19 8.19
N ALA A 150 7.56 -9.79 8.30
CA ALA A 150 6.67 -9.33 9.37
C ALA A 150 7.43 -9.51 10.70
N PRO A 151 7.38 -8.56 11.67
CA PRO A 151 7.73 -8.90 13.03
C PRO A 151 6.81 -10.03 13.45
N SER A 152 7.36 -11.24 13.57
CA SER A 152 6.61 -12.41 14.00
C SER A 152 5.85 -12.05 15.29
N PRO A 153 4.56 -12.40 15.41
CA PRO A 153 3.95 -12.44 16.73
C PRO A 153 4.82 -13.38 17.56
N SER A 154 5.32 -12.88 18.70
CA SER A 154 6.12 -13.62 19.66
C SER A 154 5.58 -15.03 19.81
N THR A 155 6.26 -15.97 19.16
CA THR A 155 6.04 -17.38 19.37
C THR A 155 6.70 -17.65 20.70
N ASN A 156 5.88 -17.85 21.74
CA ASN A 156 6.33 -18.54 22.94
C ASN A 156 6.79 -19.94 22.51
N THR A 157 8.05 -20.03 22.10
CA THR A 157 8.73 -21.31 21.98
C THR A 157 9.36 -21.57 23.33
N GLU A 158 8.55 -22.28 24.12
CA GLU A 158 8.96 -23.23 25.15
C GLU A 158 10.31 -23.86 24.78
N ASN A 159 11.39 -23.31 25.35
CA ASN A 159 12.72 -23.87 25.24
C ASN A 159 12.89 -24.89 26.37
N ALA A 160 12.47 -26.12 26.10
CA ALA A 160 12.90 -27.27 26.87
C ALA A 160 14.23 -27.79 26.31
N ASN A 161 15.36 -27.39 26.90
CA ASN A 161 16.34 -28.38 27.40
C ASN A 161 17.39 -27.80 28.37
N GLN A 162 17.19 -28.15 29.64
CA GLN A 162 18.15 -28.51 30.70
C GLN A 162 19.58 -27.91 30.74
N SER A 163 19.88 -27.24 31.86
CA SER A 163 21.11 -27.47 32.65
C SER A 163 20.82 -27.20 34.13
N GLU A 164 21.34 -28.09 34.96
CA GLU A 164 21.02 -28.31 36.37
C GLU A 164 21.50 -27.19 37.31
N GLY A 165 20.79 -27.00 38.42
CA GLY A 165 21.12 -26.01 39.46
C GLY A 165 20.14 -26.04 40.63
N GLN A 166 20.08 -27.18 41.30
CA GLN A 166 19.24 -27.45 42.47
C GLN A 166 19.73 -26.61 43.66
N GLN A 167 18.97 -25.60 44.10
CA GLN A 167 19.28 -24.87 45.33
C GLN A 167 18.08 -24.95 46.29
N THR A 168 18.20 -25.91 47.19
CA THR A 168 17.33 -26.17 48.33
C THR A 168 17.34 -25.00 49.30
N ILE A 169 16.16 -24.49 49.65
CA ILE A 169 15.93 -23.55 50.76
C ILE A 169 15.79 -24.37 52.05
N PRO A 170 16.67 -24.22 53.06
CA PRO A 170 16.35 -24.69 54.40
C PRO A 170 15.43 -23.69 55.10
N LEU A 171 14.30 -24.18 55.60
CA LEU A 171 13.58 -23.54 56.69
C LEU A 171 14.47 -23.61 57.94
N GLN A 172 14.73 -22.45 58.55
CA GLN A 172 14.94 -22.31 59.99
C GLN A 172 14.06 -21.19 60.51
#